data_AF-A0A183SRQ4-F1
#
_entry.id   AF-A0A183SRQ4-F1
#
_cell.length_a   1.000
_cell.length_b   1.000
_cell.length_c   1.000
_cell.angle_alpha   90.00
_cell.angle_beta   90.00
_cell.angle_gamma   90.00
#
_symmetry.space_group_name_H-M   'P 1'
#
loop_
_entity.id
_entity.type
_entity.pdbx_description
1 polymer ?
#
loop_
_entity_poly.entity_id
_entity_poly.type
_entity_poly.pdbx_seq_one_letter_code
_entity_poly.pdbx_strand_id
1 'polypeptide(L)'
;MKREAEEAAKKPRKPGQKRKGLGGLSPEKKKLLKVIKLVQFFDIIFIRIQQLIMQKAADEMRNEMKRRQEEKENYLRSKVQPLSLDGLDDAAVIKKIKELYERMKALEGEKYDWEVKIRRQDFEINELTIKVNDVKGKFVKPVLKKVSKTENMARFEKKESQSLASFRSQLKSTGQNKFALEEKDEGAHVSSYQTYMKADRN
;
A
#
# COMPACT_ATOMS: atom_id res chain seq x y z
N MET A 1 -46.54 33.40 23.02
CA MET A 1 -47.84 33.15 22.34
C MET A 1 -47.84 32.09 21.23
N LYS A 2 -47.01 32.11 20.16
CA LYS A 2 -46.99 30.99 19.17
C LYS A 2 -46.03 29.82 19.48
N ARG A 3 -44.98 30.03 20.29
CA ARG A 3 -44.05 28.96 20.71
C ARG A 3 -44.57 28.11 21.89
N GLU A 4 -45.35 28.70 22.80
CA GLU A 4 -46.01 27.97 23.89
C GLU A 4 -47.17 27.08 23.41
N ALA A 5 -47.85 27.49 22.32
CA ALA A 5 -48.93 26.69 21.73
C ALA A 5 -48.42 25.43 21.02
N GLU A 6 -47.18 25.43 20.53
CA GLU A 6 -46.57 24.28 19.84
C GLU A 6 -46.00 23.26 20.84
N GLU A 7 -45.56 23.72 22.02
CA GLU A 7 -45.11 22.85 23.11
C GLU A 7 -46.28 22.11 23.79
N ALA A 8 -47.45 22.74 23.85
CA ALA A 8 -48.69 22.14 24.38
C ALA A 8 -49.33 21.07 23.47
N ALA A 9 -48.89 20.92 22.21
CA ALA A 9 -49.45 19.95 21.25
C ALA A 9 -48.80 18.56 21.32
N LYS A 10 -47.72 18.37 22.11
CA LYS A 10 -47.12 17.05 22.33
C LYS A 10 -47.92 16.26 23.37
N LYS A 11 -48.97 15.57 22.90
CA LYS A 11 -49.72 14.61 23.72
C LYS A 11 -48.76 13.58 24.37
N PRO A 12 -48.84 13.33 25.69
CA PRO A 12 -48.06 12.29 26.34
C PRO A 12 -48.45 10.91 25.77
N ARG A 13 -47.45 10.09 25.45
CA ARG A 13 -47.65 8.76 24.88
C ARG A 13 -48.32 7.86 25.91
N LYS A 14 -49.40 7.18 25.51
CA LYS A 14 -50.07 6.18 26.35
C LYS A 14 -49.11 5.02 26.69
N PRO A 15 -49.06 4.53 27.95
CA PRO A 15 -48.24 3.37 28.30
C PRO A 15 -48.71 2.15 27.50
N GLY A 16 -47.80 1.45 26.82
CA GLY A 16 -48.11 0.19 26.11
C GLY A 16 -48.10 0.26 24.57
N GLN A 17 -47.87 1.41 23.94
CA GLN A 17 -47.58 1.43 22.49
C GLN A 17 -46.18 0.85 22.23
N LYS A 18 -46.14 -0.44 21.85
CA LYS A 18 -44.94 -1.08 21.29
C LYS A 18 -44.38 -0.19 20.18
N ARG A 19 -43.10 0.18 20.28
CA ARG A 19 -42.37 0.82 19.19
C ARG A 19 -42.63 -0.03 17.95
N LYS A 20 -43.32 0.50 16.93
CA LYS A 20 -43.42 -0.21 15.65
C LYS A 20 -41.99 -0.41 15.18
N GLY A 21 -41.48 -1.64 15.33
CA GLY A 21 -40.20 -2.02 14.77
C GLY A 21 -40.23 -1.85 13.26
N LEU A 22 -39.11 -2.12 12.58
CA LEU A 22 -38.95 -2.06 11.12
C LEU A 22 -39.99 -2.90 10.30
N GLY A 23 -40.97 -3.54 10.93
CA GLY A 23 -42.04 -4.31 10.28
C GLY A 23 -43.10 -3.49 9.53
N GLY A 24 -43.15 -2.16 9.72
CA GLY A 24 -44.18 -1.28 9.13
C GLY A 24 -43.91 -0.73 7.72
N LEU A 25 -42.86 -1.18 7.03
CA LEU A 25 -42.56 -0.68 5.68
C LEU A 25 -43.59 -1.21 4.65
N SER A 26 -44.08 -0.32 3.78
CA SER A 26 -44.83 -0.68 2.55
C SER A 26 -44.06 -1.75 1.76
N PRO A 27 -44.74 -2.69 1.08
CA PRO A 27 -44.10 -3.73 0.26
C PRO A 27 -42.98 -3.20 -0.66
N GLU A 28 -43.17 -2.01 -1.23
CA GLU A 28 -42.17 -1.33 -2.07
C GLU A 28 -40.91 -0.92 -1.30
N LYS A 29 -41.08 -0.33 -0.11
CA LYS A 29 -39.94 0.05 0.75
C LYS A 29 -39.20 -1.18 1.28
N LYS A 30 -39.90 -2.30 1.49
CA LYS A 30 -39.27 -3.59 1.85
C LYS A 30 -38.45 -4.15 0.69
N LYS A 31 -38.97 -4.10 -0.55
CA LYS A 31 -38.23 -4.48 -1.76
C LYS A 31 -36.98 -3.61 -1.92
N LEU A 32 -37.11 -2.28 -1.79
CA LEU A 32 -35.99 -1.36 -1.88
C LEU A 32 -34.94 -1.60 -0.79
N LEU A 33 -35.34 -1.84 0.45
CA LEU A 33 -34.41 -2.16 1.54
C LEU A 33 -33.66 -3.48 1.29
N LYS A 34 -34.31 -4.48 0.68
CA LYS A 34 -33.64 -5.72 0.27
C LYS A 34 -32.60 -5.44 -0.81
N VAL A 35 -32.93 -4.63 -1.82
CA VAL A 35 -31.99 -4.23 -2.87
C VAL A 35 -30.81 -3.46 -2.28
N ILE A 36 -31.05 -2.48 -1.41
CA ILE A 36 -29.98 -1.72 -0.75
C ILE A 36 -29.06 -2.64 0.06
N LYS A 37 -29.62 -3.55 0.86
CA LYS A 37 -28.81 -4.52 1.63
C LYS A 37 -28.00 -5.45 0.73
N LEU A 38 -28.58 -5.87 -0.40
CA LEU A 38 -27.91 -6.72 -1.36
C LEU A 38 -26.75 -5.97 -2.04
N VAL A 39 -26.97 -4.74 -2.49
CA VAL A 39 -25.90 -3.88 -3.04
C VAL A 39 -24.80 -3.65 -2.01
N GLN A 40 -25.14 -3.29 -0.77
CA GLN A 40 -24.17 -3.13 0.32
C GLN A 40 -23.36 -4.40 0.59
N PHE A 41 -24.00 -5.57 0.53
CA PHE A 41 -23.31 -6.85 0.70
C PHE A 41 -22.30 -7.12 -0.43
N PHE A 42 -22.69 -6.87 -1.68
CA PHE A 42 -21.78 -6.98 -2.84
C PHE A 42 -20.62 -5.98 -2.77
N ASP A 43 -20.87 -4.74 -2.36
CA ASP A 43 -19.81 -3.72 -2.19
C ASP A 43 -18.80 -4.14 -1.12
N ILE A 44 -19.26 -4.67 0.01
CA ILE A 44 -18.39 -5.18 1.09
C ILE A 44 -17.52 -6.33 0.58
N ILE A 45 -18.11 -7.28 -0.16
CA ILE A 45 -17.37 -8.41 -0.74
C ILE A 45 -16.35 -7.91 -1.77
N PHE A 46 -16.75 -6.99 -2.65
CA PHE A 46 -15.86 -6.42 -3.65
C PHE A 46 -14.66 -5.74 -3.01
N ILE A 47 -14.89 -4.89 -1.99
CA ILE A 47 -13.80 -4.24 -1.24
C ILE A 47 -12.89 -5.29 -0.59
N ARG A 48 -13.46 -6.35 -0.01
CA ARG A 48 -12.68 -7.42 0.62
C ARG A 48 -11.81 -8.16 -0.40
N ILE A 49 -12.34 -8.48 -1.58
CA ILE A 49 -11.59 -9.11 -2.66
C ILE A 49 -10.47 -8.19 -3.15
N GLN A 50 -10.75 -6.91 -3.37
CA GLN A 50 -9.73 -5.92 -3.77
C GLN A 50 -8.57 -5.86 -2.76
N GLN A 51 -8.88 -5.87 -1.45
CA GLN A 51 -7.86 -5.93 -0.40
C GLN A 51 -7.01 -7.19 -0.48
N LEU A 52 -7.63 -8.36 -0.68
CA LEU A 52 -6.92 -9.63 -0.78
C LEU A 52 -6.02 -9.67 -2.02
N ILE A 53 -6.48 -9.12 -3.15
CA ILE A 53 -5.67 -9.00 -4.37
C ILE A 53 -4.46 -8.09 -4.12
N MET A 54 -4.67 -6.94 -3.49
CA MET A 54 -3.59 -6.00 -3.19
C MET A 54 -2.58 -6.58 -2.19
N GLN A 55 -3.05 -7.33 -1.18
CA GLN A 55 -2.18 -8.08 -0.25
C GLN A 55 -1.35 -9.12 -0.99
N LYS A 56 -1.99 -9.95 -1.83
CA LYS A 56 -1.29 -10.96 -2.62
C LYS A 56 -0.27 -10.34 -3.57
N ALA A 57 -0.64 -9.26 -4.26
CA ALA A 57 0.27 -8.53 -5.16
C ALA A 57 1.46 -7.94 -4.41
N ALA A 58 1.25 -7.39 -3.20
CA ALA A 58 2.33 -6.89 -2.36
C ALA A 58 3.27 -8.00 -1.89
N ASP A 59 2.73 -9.16 -1.53
CA ASP A 59 3.54 -10.32 -1.12
C ASP A 59 4.32 -10.92 -2.29
N GLU A 60 3.71 -11.02 -3.47
CA GLU A 60 4.40 -11.44 -4.71
C GLU A 60 5.52 -10.46 -5.06
N MET A 61 5.28 -9.15 -4.99
CA MET A 61 6.30 -8.12 -5.24
C MET A 61 7.48 -8.24 -4.27
N ARG A 62 7.23 -8.48 -2.97
CA ARG A 62 8.29 -8.70 -1.97
C ARG A 62 9.09 -9.97 -2.26
N ASN A 63 8.41 -11.06 -2.62
CA ASN A 63 9.06 -12.32 -2.94
C ASN A 63 9.91 -12.21 -4.21
N GLU A 64 9.44 -11.52 -5.24
CA GLU A 64 10.21 -11.24 -6.45
C GLU A 64 11.43 -10.38 -6.17
N MET A 65 11.31 -9.36 -5.31
CA MET A 65 12.45 -8.55 -4.86
C MET A 65 13.51 -9.40 -4.16
N LYS A 66 13.10 -10.29 -3.26
CA LYS A 66 14.02 -11.22 -2.57
C LYS A 66 14.69 -12.16 -3.57
N ARG A 67 13.92 -12.78 -4.46
CA ARG A 67 14.46 -13.68 -5.49
C ARG A 67 15.48 -12.97 -6.40
N ARG A 68 15.18 -11.74 -6.82
CA ARG A 68 16.09 -10.92 -7.64
C ARG A 68 17.38 -10.56 -6.90
N GLN A 69 17.28 -10.27 -5.60
CA GLN A 69 18.45 -10.01 -4.76
C GLN A 69 19.30 -11.27 -4.58
N GLU A 70 18.69 -12.42 -4.30
CA GLU A 70 19.37 -13.71 -4.20
C GLU A 70 20.04 -14.10 -5.52
N GLU A 71 19.38 -13.89 -6.66
CA GLU A 71 19.95 -14.08 -7.99
C GLU A 71 21.16 -13.16 -8.23
N LYS A 72 21.08 -11.88 -7.81
CA LYS A 72 22.20 -10.92 -7.86
C LYS A 72 23.37 -11.40 -7.00
N GLU A 73 23.11 -11.84 -5.77
CA GLU A 73 24.12 -12.33 -4.84
C GLU A 73 24.78 -13.62 -5.34
N ASN A 74 24.01 -14.56 -5.85
CA ASN A 74 24.51 -15.79 -6.45
C ASN A 74 25.38 -15.50 -7.68
N TYR A 75 24.93 -14.59 -8.55
CA TYR A 75 25.71 -14.14 -9.69
C TYR A 75 27.03 -13.50 -9.24
N LEU A 76 26.98 -12.59 -8.27
CA LEU A 76 28.18 -11.91 -7.75
C LEU A 76 29.16 -12.91 -7.14
N ARG A 77 28.66 -13.85 -6.33
CA ARG A 77 29.47 -14.93 -5.72
C ARG A 77 30.13 -15.82 -6.78
N SER A 78 29.47 -16.07 -7.90
CA SER A 78 30.06 -16.83 -9.01
C SER A 78 31.15 -16.05 -9.77
N LYS A 79 31.01 -14.71 -9.86
CA LYS A 79 31.90 -13.84 -10.64
C LYS A 79 33.07 -13.28 -9.85
N VAL A 80 32.90 -13.08 -8.56
CA VAL A 80 33.87 -12.51 -7.63
C VAL A 80 34.21 -13.59 -6.61
N GLN A 81 35.27 -14.34 -6.90
CA GLN A 81 35.81 -15.30 -5.95
C GLN A 81 36.63 -14.55 -4.88
N PRO A 82 36.66 -15.05 -3.63
CA PRO A 82 37.54 -14.52 -2.60
C PRO A 82 38.98 -14.48 -3.10
N LEU A 83 39.65 -13.34 -2.87
CA LEU A 83 41.05 -13.18 -3.27
C LEU A 83 41.93 -13.97 -2.31
N SER A 84 42.54 -15.06 -2.78
CA SER A 84 43.56 -15.79 -2.03
C SER A 84 44.95 -15.27 -2.41
N LEU A 85 45.68 -14.78 -1.42
CA LEU A 85 47.06 -14.30 -1.57
C LEU A 85 48.07 -15.18 -0.82
N ASP A 86 47.60 -16.20 -0.09
CA ASP A 86 48.42 -17.03 0.77
C ASP A 86 49.34 -17.95 -0.05
N GLY A 87 50.63 -17.91 0.23
CA GLY A 87 51.64 -18.77 -0.39
C GLY A 87 52.07 -18.36 -1.80
N LEU A 88 51.71 -17.17 -2.29
CA LEU A 88 52.24 -16.64 -3.55
C LEU A 88 53.61 -15.97 -3.35
N ASP A 89 54.51 -16.21 -4.31
CA ASP A 89 55.79 -15.52 -4.43
C ASP A 89 55.62 -14.09 -4.98
N ASP A 90 56.58 -13.20 -4.74
CA ASP A 90 56.52 -11.77 -5.08
C ASP A 90 56.22 -11.53 -6.58
N ALA A 91 56.83 -12.34 -7.46
CA ALA A 91 56.58 -12.26 -8.89
C ALA A 91 55.13 -12.64 -9.26
N ALA A 92 54.55 -13.62 -8.56
CA ALA A 92 53.19 -14.07 -8.78
C ALA A 92 52.16 -13.05 -8.27
N VAL A 93 52.46 -12.38 -7.14
CA VAL A 93 51.66 -11.26 -6.63
C VAL A 93 51.61 -10.10 -7.63
N ILE A 94 52.76 -9.68 -8.18
CA ILE A 94 52.83 -8.61 -9.19
C ILE A 94 52.01 -8.96 -10.44
N LYS A 95 52.09 -10.21 -10.90
CA LYS A 95 51.27 -10.68 -12.04
C LYS A 95 49.78 -10.59 -11.73
N LYS A 96 49.37 -10.98 -10.52
CA LYS A 96 47.95 -10.95 -10.11
C LYS A 96 47.40 -9.53 -10.02
N ILE A 97 48.19 -8.59 -9.51
CA ILE A 97 47.81 -7.16 -9.45
C ILE A 97 47.55 -6.62 -10.88
N LYS A 98 48.43 -6.91 -11.83
CA LYS A 98 48.26 -6.48 -13.23
C LYS A 98 47.00 -7.07 -13.87
N GLU A 99 46.73 -8.35 -13.64
CA GLU A 99 45.51 -9.03 -14.13
C GLU A 99 44.24 -8.38 -13.57
N LEU A 100 44.20 -8.10 -12.26
CA LEU A 100 43.07 -7.45 -11.62
C LEU A 100 42.86 -6.02 -12.13
N TYR A 101 43.94 -5.28 -12.38
CA TYR A 101 43.89 -3.93 -12.91
C TYR A 101 43.29 -3.89 -14.33
N GLU A 102 43.74 -4.77 -15.24
CA GLU A 102 43.17 -4.86 -16.58
C GLU A 102 41.70 -5.26 -16.54
N ARG A 103 41.33 -6.20 -15.66
CA ARG A 103 39.93 -6.58 -15.45
C ARG A 103 39.09 -5.40 -14.95
N MET A 104 39.59 -4.62 -14.00
CA MET A 104 38.91 -3.43 -13.47
C MET A 104 38.66 -2.41 -14.59
N LYS A 105 39.68 -2.14 -15.42
CA LYS A 105 39.59 -1.21 -16.54
C LYS A 105 38.51 -1.63 -17.55
N ALA A 106 38.44 -2.92 -17.89
CA ALA A 106 37.39 -3.44 -18.77
C ALA A 106 35.99 -3.29 -18.16
N LEU A 107 35.83 -3.65 -16.88
CA LEU A 107 34.55 -3.53 -16.16
C LEU A 107 34.05 -2.09 -16.05
N GLU A 108 34.94 -1.12 -15.88
CA GLU A 108 34.54 0.30 -15.85
C GLU A 108 34.00 0.77 -17.21
N GLY A 109 34.55 0.27 -18.31
CA GLY A 109 34.02 0.50 -19.65
C GLY A 109 32.61 -0.08 -19.83
N GLU A 110 32.41 -1.35 -19.43
CA GLU A 110 31.10 -2.00 -19.49
C GLU A 110 30.06 -1.27 -18.63
N LYS A 111 30.46 -0.81 -17.42
CA LYS A 111 29.61 -0.01 -16.54
C LYS A 111 29.17 1.28 -17.21
N TYR A 112 30.09 2.01 -17.84
CA TYR A 112 29.77 3.25 -18.56
C TYR A 112 28.75 3.00 -19.68
N ASP A 113 28.92 1.95 -20.48
CA ASP A 113 27.99 1.59 -21.54
C ASP A 113 26.58 1.32 -21.01
N TRP A 114 26.48 0.60 -19.87
CA TRP A 114 25.20 0.36 -19.20
C TRP A 114 24.57 1.63 -18.66
N GLU A 115 25.34 2.52 -18.03
CA GLU A 115 24.82 3.78 -17.52
C GLU A 115 24.27 4.67 -18.64
N VAL A 116 24.96 4.75 -19.79
CA VAL A 116 24.48 5.51 -20.95
C VAL A 116 23.19 4.91 -21.51
N LYS A 117 23.11 3.58 -21.61
CA LYS A 117 21.87 2.88 -22.04
C LYS A 117 20.71 3.17 -21.10
N ILE A 118 20.91 3.09 -19.79
CA ILE A 118 19.88 3.37 -18.77
C ILE A 118 19.42 4.82 -18.89
N ARG A 119 20.35 5.79 -18.96
CA ARG A 119 19.99 7.21 -19.14
C ARG A 119 19.13 7.43 -20.37
N ARG A 120 19.46 6.81 -21.51
CA ARG A 120 18.66 6.89 -22.74
C ARG A 120 17.25 6.32 -22.54
N GLN A 121 17.14 5.17 -21.88
CA GLN A 121 15.85 4.56 -21.57
C GLN A 121 15.02 5.45 -20.62
N ASP A 122 15.63 6.08 -19.62
CA ASP A 122 14.95 7.00 -18.72
C ASP A 122 14.37 8.21 -19.47
N PHE A 123 15.13 8.77 -20.42
CA PHE A 123 14.63 9.84 -21.29
C PHE A 123 13.43 9.38 -22.12
N GLU A 124 13.53 8.20 -22.75
CA GLU A 124 12.45 7.63 -23.55
C GLU A 124 11.18 7.37 -22.71
N ILE A 125 11.32 6.80 -21.51
CA ILE A 125 10.21 6.59 -20.58
C ILE A 125 9.57 7.92 -20.19
N ASN A 126 10.36 8.95 -19.91
CA ASN A 126 9.84 10.26 -19.55
C ASN A 126 9.06 10.89 -20.71
N GLU A 127 9.61 10.84 -21.93
CA GLU A 127 8.91 11.32 -23.12
C GLU A 127 7.59 10.58 -23.37
N LEU A 128 7.60 9.25 -23.25
CA LEU A 128 6.39 8.43 -23.40
C LEU A 128 5.37 8.73 -22.31
N THR A 129 5.81 8.96 -21.07
CA THR A 129 4.96 9.33 -19.94
C THR A 129 4.26 10.66 -20.20
N ILE A 130 4.99 11.65 -20.73
CA ILE A 130 4.41 12.95 -21.13
C ILE A 130 3.35 12.74 -22.22
N LYS A 131 3.68 11.99 -23.29
CA LYS A 131 2.75 11.70 -24.40
C LYS A 131 1.47 11.02 -23.91
N VAL A 132 1.57 10.02 -23.02
CA VAL A 132 0.40 9.34 -22.44
C VAL A 132 -0.45 10.30 -21.62
N ASN A 133 0.17 11.19 -20.84
CA ASN A 133 -0.54 12.17 -20.03
C ASN A 133 -1.27 13.23 -20.88
N ASP A 134 -0.66 13.68 -21.97
CA ASP A 134 -1.29 14.62 -22.90
C ASP A 134 -2.48 13.98 -23.63
N VAL A 135 -2.39 12.70 -24.03
CA VAL A 135 -3.50 11.95 -24.64
C VAL A 135 -4.65 11.71 -23.67
N LYS A 136 -4.36 11.41 -22.40
CA LYS A 136 -5.37 11.18 -21.36
C LYS A 136 -6.12 12.47 -20.98
N GLY A 137 -5.61 13.63 -21.41
CA GLY A 137 -6.14 14.95 -21.12
C GLY A 137 -5.77 15.41 -19.71
N LYS A 138 -5.23 16.63 -19.60
CA LYS A 138 -4.80 17.27 -18.34
C LYS A 138 -5.94 17.49 -17.33
N PHE A 139 -7.20 17.26 -17.74
CA PHE A 139 -8.39 17.52 -16.96
C PHE A 139 -9.32 16.31 -16.93
N VAL A 140 -8.93 15.24 -16.23
CA VAL A 140 -9.89 14.22 -15.78
C VAL A 140 -10.77 14.89 -14.73
N LYS A 141 -11.96 15.39 -15.13
CA LYS A 141 -12.89 16.05 -14.20
C LYS A 141 -13.20 15.08 -13.05
N PRO A 142 -12.72 15.35 -11.81
CA PRO A 142 -12.95 14.43 -10.72
C PRO A 142 -14.46 14.37 -10.45
N VAL A 143 -15.01 13.16 -10.34
CA VAL A 143 -16.42 12.98 -10.02
C VAL A 143 -16.65 13.52 -8.61
N LEU A 144 -17.33 14.67 -8.50
CA LEU A 144 -17.63 15.32 -7.23
C LEU A 144 -18.60 14.44 -6.43
N LYS A 145 -18.06 13.69 -5.46
CA LYS A 145 -18.87 12.98 -4.48
C LYS A 145 -19.41 14.00 -3.46
N LYS A 146 -20.70 13.91 -3.13
CA LYS A 146 -21.33 14.72 -2.08
C LYS A 146 -20.76 14.31 -0.72
N VAL A 147 -19.69 14.98 -0.30
CA VAL A 147 -19.10 14.80 1.03
C VAL A 147 -19.88 15.64 2.05
N SER A 148 -20.32 15.01 3.14
CA SER A 148 -20.89 15.72 4.28
C SER A 148 -19.77 16.40 5.07
N LYS A 149 -19.94 17.67 5.48
CA LYS A 149 -18.91 18.44 6.21
C LYS A 149 -18.58 17.84 7.60
N THR A 150 -19.46 17.00 8.14
CA THR A 150 -19.40 16.48 9.51
C THR A 150 -18.62 15.17 9.67
N GLU A 151 -18.46 14.35 8.62
CA GLU A 151 -17.68 13.09 8.73
C GLU A 151 -16.17 13.31 8.86
N ASN A 152 -15.64 14.37 8.25
CA ASN A 152 -14.20 14.66 8.27
C ASN A 152 -13.79 15.46 9.52
N MET A 153 -14.66 16.29 10.08
CA MET A 153 -14.37 17.04 11.31
C MET A 153 -14.27 16.11 12.53
N ALA A 154 -15.15 15.11 12.62
CA ALA A 154 -15.06 14.08 13.66
C ALA A 154 -13.81 13.20 13.54
N ARG A 155 -13.14 13.18 12.38
CA ARG A 155 -11.86 12.48 12.17
C ARG A 155 -10.63 13.32 12.53
N PHE A 156 -10.74 14.66 12.50
CA PHE A 156 -9.66 15.53 12.95
C PHE A 156 -9.52 15.49 14.47
N GLU A 157 -10.62 15.51 15.23
CA GLU A 157 -10.60 15.33 16.69
C GLU A 157 -10.21 13.88 17.09
N LYS A 158 -10.48 12.89 16.22
CA LYS A 158 -10.09 11.50 16.44
C LYS A 158 -8.62 11.18 16.13
N LYS A 159 -7.89 12.04 15.42
CA LYS A 159 -6.49 11.76 15.04
C LYS A 159 -5.52 11.86 16.21
N GLU A 160 -5.79 12.70 17.22
CA GLU A 160 -5.01 12.67 18.47
C GLU A 160 -5.32 11.45 19.33
N SER A 161 -6.51 10.84 19.17
CA SER A 161 -6.99 9.73 20.00
C SER A 161 -6.95 8.35 19.30
N GLN A 162 -6.38 8.25 18.11
CA GLN A 162 -6.24 6.99 17.37
C GLN A 162 -4.79 6.70 17.00
N SER A 163 -3.97 6.36 18.01
CA SER A 163 -3.10 5.21 17.82
C SER A 163 -4.04 3.99 17.68
N LEU A 164 -3.90 3.24 16.58
CA LEU A 164 -4.72 2.06 16.27
C LEU A 164 -4.72 1.00 17.41
N ALA A 165 -3.72 1.08 18.30
CA ALA A 165 -3.60 0.31 19.53
C ALA A 165 -4.65 0.65 20.61
N SER A 166 -5.08 1.91 20.75
CA SER A 166 -5.99 2.32 21.85
C SER A 166 -7.46 1.98 21.61
N PHE A 167 -7.93 1.89 20.36
CA PHE A 167 -9.33 1.52 20.10
C PHE A 167 -9.61 0.04 20.39
N ARG A 168 -8.59 -0.82 20.25
CA ARG A 168 -8.68 -2.25 20.62
C ARG A 168 -8.62 -2.46 22.14
N SER A 169 -7.88 -1.63 22.89
CA SER A 169 -7.75 -1.80 24.34
C SER A 169 -9.01 -1.41 25.12
N GLN A 170 -9.83 -0.50 24.57
CA GLN A 170 -11.04 -0.01 25.23
C GLN A 170 -12.29 -0.89 24.99
N LEU A 171 -12.19 -1.94 24.17
CA LEU A 171 -13.25 -2.93 23.98
C LEU A 171 -12.97 -4.15 24.86
N LYS A 172 -13.91 -4.51 25.74
CA LYS A 172 -13.84 -5.79 26.47
C LYS A 172 -13.95 -6.94 25.47
N SER A 173 -12.82 -7.60 25.20
CA SER A 173 -12.76 -8.82 24.40
C SER A 173 -13.46 -9.96 25.14
N THR A 174 -14.56 -10.47 24.59
CA THR A 174 -15.17 -11.72 25.07
C THR A 174 -14.46 -12.91 24.41
N GLY A 175 -13.19 -13.12 24.75
CA GLY A 175 -12.47 -14.41 24.72
C GLY A 175 -12.56 -15.33 23.49
N GLN A 176 -13.05 -14.90 22.33
CA GLN A 176 -13.25 -15.75 21.14
C GLN A 176 -12.41 -15.21 19.98
N ASN A 177 -11.09 -15.18 20.16
CA ASN A 177 -10.12 -14.93 19.09
C ASN A 177 -9.71 -16.28 18.48
N LYS A 178 -10.55 -16.86 17.61
CA LYS A 178 -10.17 -18.02 16.78
C LYS A 178 -9.81 -17.64 15.33
N PHE A 179 -9.92 -16.36 14.97
CA PHE A 179 -9.69 -15.86 13.61
C PHE A 179 -8.95 -14.51 13.56
N ALA A 180 -8.28 -14.11 14.63
CA ALA A 180 -7.47 -12.89 14.62
C ALA A 180 -6.17 -13.15 13.85
N LEU A 181 -6.09 -12.60 12.63
CA LEU A 181 -4.87 -12.56 11.85
C LEU A 181 -3.83 -11.72 12.63
N GLU A 182 -2.65 -12.27 12.89
CA GLU A 182 -1.53 -11.51 13.45
C GLU A 182 -1.12 -10.43 12.45
N GLU A 183 -1.31 -9.17 12.83
CA GLU A 183 -0.69 -8.02 12.15
C GLU A 183 0.80 -8.05 12.51
N LYS A 184 1.62 -8.68 11.65
CA LYS A 184 3.06 -8.39 11.62
C LYS A 184 3.23 -6.96 11.12
N ASP A 185 3.66 -6.12 12.04
CA ASP A 185 4.01 -4.71 11.80
C ASP A 185 5.33 -4.66 11.02
N GLU A 186 5.28 -4.88 9.71
CA GLU A 186 6.39 -4.57 8.81
C GLU A 186 6.14 -3.18 8.23
N GLY A 187 6.80 -2.19 8.83
CA GLY A 187 6.76 -0.79 8.43
C GLY A 187 6.93 -0.65 6.93
N ALA A 188 6.05 0.15 6.31
CA ALA A 188 6.10 0.47 4.89
C ALA A 188 7.38 1.27 4.57
N HIS A 189 8.48 0.56 4.36
CA HIS A 189 9.66 1.12 3.75
C HIS A 189 9.35 1.32 2.27
N VAL A 190 9.09 2.57 1.87
CA VAL A 190 8.98 2.94 0.45
C VAL A 190 10.36 2.77 -0.16
N SER A 191 10.61 1.56 -0.68
CA SER A 191 11.85 1.22 -1.36
C SER A 191 11.82 1.79 -2.77
N SER A 192 12.27 3.03 -2.91
CA SER A 192 12.56 3.61 -4.21
C SER A 192 13.82 2.95 -4.79
N TYR A 193 13.96 2.89 -6.12
CA TYR A 193 15.21 2.43 -6.77
C TYR A 193 16.45 3.20 -6.27
N GLN A 194 16.28 4.44 -5.82
CA GLN A 194 17.33 5.24 -5.17
C GLN A 194 17.74 4.71 -3.80
N THR A 195 16.88 3.99 -3.10
CA THR A 195 17.19 3.41 -1.78
C THR A 195 18.16 2.22 -1.91
N TYR A 196 17.96 1.37 -2.94
CA TYR A 196 18.90 0.27 -3.25
C TYR A 196 20.29 0.78 -3.64
N MET A 197 20.38 1.88 -4.38
CA MET A 197 21.66 2.49 -4.80
C MET A 197 22.38 3.28 -3.69
N LYS A 198 21.72 3.51 -2.54
CA LYS A 198 22.32 4.15 -1.36
C LYS A 198 22.81 3.13 -0.32
N ALA A 199 22.17 1.96 -0.25
CA ALA A 199 22.57 0.88 0.66
C ALA A 199 23.91 0.24 0.27
N ASP A 200 24.19 0.11 -1.04
CA ASP A 200 25.45 -0.47 -1.55
C ASP A 200 26.67 0.49 -1.47
N ARG A 201 26.51 1.67 -0.84
CA ARG A 201 27.53 2.74 -0.81
C ARG A 201 28.21 2.96 0.55
N ASN A 202 27.95 2.10 1.53
CA ASN A 202 28.47 2.21 2.88
C ASN A 202 29.25 0.97 3.29
#